data_AF-A0A2E3SI22-F1
#
_entry.id   AF-A0A2E3SI22-F1
#
_cell.length_a   1.000
_cell.length_b   1.000
_cell.length_c   1.000
_cell.angle_alpha   90.00
_cell.angle_beta   90.00
_cell.angle_gamma   90.00
#
_symmetry.space_group_name_H-M   'P 1'
#
loop_
_entity.id
_entity.type
_entity.pdbx_description
1 polymer ?
#
loop_
_entity_poly.entity_id
_entity_poly.type
_entity_poly.pdbx_seq_one_letter_code
_entity_poly.pdbx_strand_id
1 'polypeptide(L)'
;MYLLKFYVFLIFIIFFFTTNSKDFDTYSFTCADEIGPLIKFKIPDFQKNNEEEIFFNMFQKEDRTSNLKIGGSIKKLSHPIDDTYSFYVIDYIKDKIKIKRYIEFYPPSHLLIKKQEKQYESLVCWIPE
;
A
#
# COMPACT_ATOMS: atom_id res chain seq x y z
N MET A 1 2.75 38.56 32.07
CA MET A 1 3.01 37.16 32.50
C MET A 1 2.03 36.14 31.89
N TYR A 2 0.76 36.48 31.62
CA TYR A 2 -0.21 35.56 31.02
C TYR A 2 0.07 35.18 29.54
N LEU A 3 0.54 36.13 28.73
CA LEU A 3 0.91 35.89 27.32
C LEU A 3 2.03 34.84 27.16
N LEU A 4 3.03 34.86 28.05
CA LEU A 4 4.12 33.89 28.04
C LEU A 4 3.62 32.48 28.39
N LYS A 5 2.71 32.35 29.37
CA LYS A 5 2.10 31.07 29.73
C LYS A 5 1.24 30.51 28.60
N PHE A 6 0.52 31.37 27.88
CA PHE A 6 -0.29 30.98 26.72
C PHE A 6 0.59 30.49 25.56
N TYR A 7 1.71 31.16 25.28
CA TYR A 7 2.67 30.73 24.27
C TYR A 7 3.33 29.38 24.61
N VAL A 8 3.73 29.19 25.88
CA VAL A 8 4.29 27.90 26.34
C VAL A 8 3.24 26.78 26.22
N PHE A 9 1.97 27.05 26.54
CA PHE A 9 0.89 26.09 26.38
C PHE A 9 0.65 25.71 24.92
N LEU A 10 0.67 26.68 23.98
CA LEU A 10 0.54 26.41 22.56
C LEU A 10 1.71 25.58 22.00
N ILE A 11 2.95 25.87 22.42
CA ILE A 11 4.13 25.08 22.03
C ILE A 11 4.00 23.64 22.55
N PHE A 12 3.51 23.48 23.78
CA PHE A 12 3.28 22.16 24.37
C PHE A 12 2.26 21.34 23.56
N ILE A 13 1.18 21.96 23.07
CA ILE A 13 0.16 21.32 22.23
C ILE A 13 0.75 20.79 20.91
N ILE A 14 1.63 21.56 20.26
CA ILE A 14 2.24 21.16 18.98
C ILE A 14 3.10 19.88 19.14
N PHE A 15 3.75 19.71 20.29
CA PHE A 15 4.56 18.51 20.57
C PHE A 15 3.74 17.22 20.79
N PHE A 16 2.45 17.31 21.14
CA PHE A 16 1.61 16.12 21.32
C PHE A 16 1.02 15.57 20.03
N PHE A 17 1.07 16.32 18.93
CA PHE A 17 0.54 15.88 17.65
C PHE A 17 1.65 15.25 16.80
N THR A 18 2.22 14.14 17.27
CA THR A 18 3.00 13.25 16.41
C THR A 18 2.06 12.23 15.79
N THR A 19 1.81 12.35 14.48
CA THR A 19 1.04 11.35 13.73
C THR A 19 2.00 10.35 13.13
N ASN A 20 1.98 9.11 13.63
CA ASN A 20 2.71 8.02 12.99
C ASN A 20 1.94 7.58 11.75
N SER A 21 2.61 7.57 10.60
CA SER A 21 2.04 6.94 9.40
C SER A 21 1.82 5.46 9.66
N LYS A 22 0.74 4.91 9.09
CA LYS A 22 0.45 3.49 9.23
C LYS A 22 1.44 2.71 8.37
N ASP A 23 2.46 2.17 9.01
CA ASP A 23 3.47 1.38 8.30
C ASP A 23 2.95 -0.02 8.02
N PHE A 24 2.85 -0.36 6.73
CA PHE A 24 2.42 -1.68 6.27
C PHE A 24 3.60 -2.55 5.86
N ASP A 25 4.83 -2.08 6.10
CA ASP A 25 6.03 -2.83 5.82
C ASP A 25 5.99 -4.20 6.52
N THR A 26 6.50 -5.23 5.85
CA THR A 26 6.49 -6.64 6.25
C THR A 26 5.14 -7.37 6.28
N TYR A 27 4.00 -6.67 6.17
CA TYR A 27 2.71 -7.34 6.15
C TYR A 27 2.46 -8.10 4.85
N SER A 28 1.80 -9.26 4.99
CA SER A 28 1.27 -10.01 3.86
C SER A 28 -0.22 -9.74 3.73
N PHE A 29 -0.68 -9.50 2.51
CA PHE A 29 -2.07 -9.20 2.22
C PHE A 29 -2.62 -10.25 1.26
N THR A 30 -3.85 -10.68 1.52
CA THR A 30 -4.71 -11.33 0.53
C THR A 30 -5.83 -10.36 0.20
N CYS A 31 -6.03 -10.10 -1.09
CA CYS A 31 -7.02 -9.16 -1.58
C CYS A 31 -8.00 -9.85 -2.53
N ALA A 32 -9.27 -9.51 -2.40
CA ALA A 32 -10.39 -10.12 -3.11
C ALA A 32 -11.33 -9.09 -3.74
N ASP A 33 -12.00 -9.50 -4.81
CA ASP A 33 -13.21 -8.86 -5.33
C ASP A 33 -14.45 -9.49 -4.67
N GLU A 34 -15.65 -9.15 -5.17
CA GLU A 34 -16.92 -9.71 -4.71
C GLU A 34 -17.04 -11.24 -4.88
N ILE A 35 -16.21 -11.84 -5.74
CA ILE A 35 -16.24 -13.28 -6.05
C ILE A 35 -15.25 -14.03 -5.16
N GLY A 36 -14.07 -13.47 -4.92
CA GLY A 36 -13.06 -14.09 -4.07
C GLY A 36 -11.64 -13.57 -4.29
N PRO A 37 -10.63 -14.30 -3.79
CA PRO A 37 -9.23 -13.88 -3.88
C PRO A 37 -8.78 -13.59 -5.32
N LEU A 38 -8.00 -12.52 -5.47
CA LEU A 38 -7.43 -12.07 -6.74
C LEU A 38 -5.92 -11.95 -6.68
N ILE A 39 -5.39 -11.40 -5.60
CA ILE A 39 -3.96 -11.19 -5.43
C ILE A 39 -3.55 -11.43 -3.98
N LYS A 40 -2.40 -12.07 -3.80
CA LYS A 40 -1.72 -12.18 -2.51
C LYS A 40 -0.28 -11.72 -2.66
N PHE A 41 0.18 -10.84 -1.78
CA PHE A 41 1.52 -10.28 -1.84
C PHE A 41 2.03 -9.89 -0.44
N LYS A 42 3.34 -9.71 -0.31
CA LYS A 42 3.97 -9.19 0.91
C LYS A 42 4.61 -7.85 0.61
N ILE A 43 4.36 -6.85 1.46
CA ILE A 43 5.06 -5.57 1.40
C ILE A 43 6.45 -5.79 2.01
N PRO A 44 7.54 -5.48 1.28
CA PRO A 44 8.88 -5.61 1.81
C PRO A 44 9.14 -4.56 2.90
N ASP A 45 10.24 -4.73 3.62
CA ASP A 45 10.73 -3.73 4.56
C ASP A 45 11.56 -2.69 3.78
N PHE A 46 11.07 -1.46 3.68
CA PHE A 46 11.73 -0.40 2.89
C PHE A 46 12.75 0.41 3.70
N GLN A 47 13.22 -0.08 4.85
CA GLN A 47 14.16 0.63 5.74
C GLN A 47 15.41 1.23 5.06
N LYS A 48 15.89 0.65 3.96
CA LYS A 48 17.13 1.10 3.29
C LYS A 48 16.93 1.53 1.84
N ASN A 49 15.99 0.91 1.13
CA ASN A 49 15.68 1.19 -0.26
C ASN A 49 14.20 1.44 -0.40
N ASN A 50 13.83 2.40 -1.26
CA ASN A 50 12.43 2.67 -1.58
C ASN A 50 11.89 1.73 -2.67
N GLU A 51 12.72 0.85 -3.23
CA GLU A 51 12.36 -0.09 -4.29
C GLU A 51 12.98 -1.46 -4.01
N GLU A 52 12.16 -2.51 -4.11
CA GLU A 52 12.53 -3.89 -3.76
C GLU A 52 11.88 -4.88 -4.74
N GLU A 53 12.52 -6.04 -4.93
CA GLU A 53 11.92 -7.13 -5.71
C GLU A 53 10.82 -7.83 -4.90
N ILE A 54 9.71 -8.17 -5.56
CA ILE A 54 8.61 -8.90 -4.92
C ILE A 54 8.08 -10.03 -5.78
N PHE A 55 7.47 -10.99 -5.09
CA PHE A 55 6.62 -11.99 -5.70
C PHE A 55 5.19 -11.82 -5.20
N PHE A 56 4.24 -11.93 -6.12
CA PHE A 56 2.82 -11.96 -5.77
C PHE A 56 2.14 -13.13 -6.48
N ASN A 57 1.15 -13.69 -5.81
CA ASN A 57 0.31 -14.75 -6.34
C ASN A 57 -0.93 -14.11 -6.93
N MET A 58 -1.16 -14.30 -8.23
CA MET A 58 -2.36 -13.87 -8.91
C MET A 58 -3.28 -15.08 -9.10
N PHE A 59 -4.46 -15.03 -8.49
CA PHE A 59 -5.45 -16.11 -8.61
C PHE A 59 -6.10 -16.08 -9.99
N GLN A 60 -6.32 -17.26 -10.58
CA GLN A 60 -7.00 -17.38 -11.85
C GLN A 60 -8.47 -16.99 -11.68
N LYS A 61 -9.02 -16.22 -12.62
CA LYS A 61 -10.38 -15.70 -12.50
C LYS A 61 -11.43 -16.81 -12.53
N GLU A 62 -11.10 -17.88 -13.24
CA GLU A 62 -11.97 -18.99 -13.58
C GLU A 62 -12.13 -19.98 -12.41
N ASP A 63 -11.04 -20.26 -11.68
CA ASP A 63 -10.97 -21.33 -10.68
C ASP A 63 -10.76 -20.80 -9.25
N ARG A 64 -10.17 -19.60 -9.06
CA ARG A 64 -9.94 -18.93 -7.75
C ARG A 64 -9.19 -19.74 -6.68
N THR A 65 -8.92 -21.02 -6.91
CA THR A 65 -8.13 -21.90 -6.06
C THR A 65 -6.69 -22.00 -6.57
N SER A 66 -6.51 -21.99 -7.89
CA SER A 66 -5.20 -21.95 -8.54
C SER A 66 -4.65 -20.53 -8.62
N ASN A 67 -3.34 -20.40 -8.41
CA ASN A 67 -2.64 -19.14 -8.53
C ASN A 67 -1.34 -19.27 -9.33
N LEU A 68 -0.93 -18.16 -9.91
CA LEU A 68 0.33 -18.00 -10.61
C LEU A 68 1.22 -17.08 -9.79
N LYS A 69 2.42 -17.56 -9.47
CA LYS A 69 3.45 -16.73 -8.84
C LYS A 69 4.11 -15.87 -9.91
N ILE A 70 4.06 -14.55 -9.73
CA ILE A 70 4.60 -13.56 -10.66
C ILE A 70 5.66 -12.74 -9.92
N GLY A 71 6.82 -12.57 -10.56
CA GLY A 71 7.88 -11.70 -10.07
C GLY A 71 7.76 -10.28 -10.63
N GLY A 72 8.19 -9.30 -9.84
CA GLY A 72 8.20 -7.89 -10.20
C GLY A 72 9.01 -7.06 -9.22
N SER A 73 8.87 -5.74 -9.29
CA SER A 73 9.38 -4.81 -8.29
C SER A 73 8.24 -4.00 -7.70
N ILE A 74 8.43 -3.56 -6.46
CA ILE A 74 7.55 -2.62 -5.78
C ILE A 74 8.37 -1.44 -5.32
N LYS A 75 7.79 -0.25 -5.46
CA LYS A 75 8.38 1.01 -5.01
C LYS A 75 7.45 1.75 -4.08
N LYS A 76 7.93 2.13 -2.90
CA LYS A 76 7.24 3.01 -1.95
C LYS A 76 7.46 4.47 -2.36
N LEU A 77 6.39 5.24 -2.47
CA LEU A 77 6.40 6.66 -2.81
C LEU A 77 5.58 7.43 -1.79
N SER A 78 6.09 8.58 -1.35
CA SER A 78 5.33 9.52 -0.53
C SER A 78 4.45 10.40 -1.41
N HIS A 79 3.29 10.81 -0.92
CA HIS A 79 2.43 11.73 -1.63
C HIS A 79 3.08 13.13 -1.69
N PRO A 80 3.01 13.85 -2.83
CA PRO A 80 3.67 15.15 -2.97
C PRO A 80 3.11 16.25 -2.05
N ILE A 81 1.92 16.01 -1.47
CA ILE A 81 1.24 16.94 -0.55
C ILE A 81 1.35 16.47 0.91
N ASP A 82 1.58 15.17 1.14
CA ASP A 82 1.52 14.55 2.47
C ASP A 82 2.56 13.42 2.59
N ASP A 83 3.60 13.65 3.39
CA ASP A 83 4.68 12.69 3.62
C ASP A 83 4.28 11.57 4.59
N THR A 84 3.16 11.73 5.31
CA THR A 84 2.58 10.70 6.17
C THR A 84 1.76 9.67 5.39
N TYR A 85 1.40 9.97 4.14
CA TYR A 85 0.71 9.05 3.24
C TYR A 85 1.67 8.47 2.20
N SER A 86 1.82 7.14 2.22
CA SER A 86 2.59 6.41 1.23
C SER A 86 1.66 5.63 0.30
N PHE A 87 2.03 5.59 -0.97
CA PHE A 87 1.45 4.71 -1.97
C PHE A 87 2.55 3.87 -2.61
N TYR A 88 2.17 2.79 -3.29
CA TYR A 88 3.16 1.91 -3.92
C TYR A 88 2.93 1.80 -5.42
N VAL A 89 4.02 1.59 -6.14
CA VAL A 89 4.04 1.30 -7.56
C VAL A 89 4.55 -0.11 -7.74
N ILE A 90 3.80 -0.94 -8.46
CA ILE A 90 4.18 -2.31 -8.77
C ILE A 90 4.42 -2.42 -10.28
N ASP A 91 5.60 -2.92 -10.65
CA ASP A 91 5.99 -3.22 -12.02
C ASP A 91 6.26 -4.71 -12.16
N TYR A 92 5.63 -5.36 -13.16
CA TYR A 92 5.77 -6.79 -13.40
C TYR A 92 5.58 -7.17 -14.86
N ILE A 93 6.00 -8.38 -15.24
CA ILE A 93 5.81 -8.91 -16.59
C ILE A 93 4.78 -10.02 -16.57
N LYS A 94 3.75 -9.90 -17.40
CA LYS A 94 2.76 -10.96 -17.66
C LYS A 94 2.59 -11.13 -19.16
N ASP A 95 2.70 -12.35 -19.65
CA ASP A 95 2.53 -12.67 -21.07
C ASP A 95 3.43 -11.81 -22.00
N LYS A 96 4.69 -11.59 -21.56
CA LYS A 96 5.69 -10.71 -22.21
C LYS A 96 5.34 -9.22 -22.25
N ILE A 97 4.27 -8.80 -21.57
CA ILE A 97 3.84 -7.41 -21.46
C ILE A 97 4.27 -6.86 -20.09
N LYS A 98 4.94 -5.70 -20.10
CA LYS A 98 5.22 -4.95 -18.88
C LYS A 98 3.94 -4.28 -18.38
N ILE A 99 3.57 -4.55 -17.14
CA ILE A 99 2.40 -4.00 -16.49
C ILE A 99 2.87 -3.16 -15.30
N LYS A 100 2.35 -1.94 -15.26
CA LYS A 100 2.52 -1.00 -14.15
C LYS A 100 1.19 -0.79 -13.44
N ARG A 101 1.20 -0.85 -12.11
CA ARG A 101 0.04 -0.62 -11.23
C ARG A 101 0.41 0.35 -10.12
N TYR A 102 -0.53 1.22 -9.76
CA TYR A 102 -0.43 2.03 -8.55
C TYR A 102 -1.37 1.42 -7.53
N ILE A 103 -0.87 1.21 -6.32
CA ILE A 103 -1.64 0.66 -5.22
C ILE A 103 -1.65 1.61 -4.03
N GLU A 104 -2.83 1.79 -3.48
CA GLU A 104 -3.10 2.68 -2.36
C GLU A 104 -3.94 1.95 -1.34
N PHE A 105 -3.50 1.95 -0.08
CA PHE A 105 -4.30 1.40 1.00
C PHE A 105 -5.20 2.48 1.56
N TYR A 106 -6.50 2.23 1.50
CA TYR A 106 -7.48 3.03 2.23
C TYR A 106 -7.88 2.26 3.49
N PRO A 107 -7.41 2.69 4.67
CA PRO A 107 -7.63 1.96 5.91
C PRO A 107 -9.14 1.79 6.21
N PRO A 108 -9.52 0.66 6.86
CA PRO A 108 -8.64 -0.37 7.42
C PRO A 108 -8.34 -1.56 6.49
N SER A 109 -9.06 -1.73 5.37
CA SER A 109 -9.06 -3.00 4.62
C SER A 109 -9.24 -2.86 3.10
N HIS A 110 -9.14 -1.66 2.51
CA HIS A 110 -9.32 -1.50 1.07
C HIS A 110 -7.99 -1.25 0.37
N LEU A 111 -7.78 -1.92 -0.76
CA LEU A 111 -6.70 -1.66 -1.70
C LEU A 111 -7.29 -1.11 -2.98
N LEU A 112 -6.92 0.12 -3.31
CA LEU A 112 -7.24 0.76 -4.57
C LEU A 112 -6.12 0.47 -5.56
N ILE A 113 -6.46 -0.16 -6.68
CA ILE A 113 -5.52 -0.49 -7.75
C ILE A 113 -5.83 0.35 -8.98
N LYS A 114 -4.90 1.21 -9.37
CA LYS A 114 -5.00 1.98 -10.61
C LYS A 114 -4.34 1.25 -11.77
N LYS A 115 -5.10 1.09 -12.86
CA LYS A 115 -4.61 0.57 -14.14
C LYS A 115 -4.34 1.72 -15.12
N GLN A 116 -3.16 2.36 -15.06
CA GLN A 116 -2.81 3.49 -15.94
C GLN A 116 -3.90 4.59 -15.96
N GLU A 117 -4.41 4.99 -17.13
CA GLU A 117 -5.46 6.03 -17.30
C GLU A 117 -6.88 5.56 -16.96
N LYS A 118 -7.07 4.32 -16.51
CA LYS A 118 -8.39 3.81 -16.12
C LYS A 118 -8.75 4.18 -14.68
N GLN A 119 -10.04 4.06 -14.37
CA GLN A 119 -10.59 4.17 -13.02
C GLN A 119 -9.92 3.17 -12.06
N TYR A 120 -9.92 3.50 -10.77
CA TYR A 120 -9.42 2.64 -9.71
C TYR A 120 -10.34 1.43 -9.53
N GLU A 121 -9.75 0.25 -9.40
CA GLU A 121 -10.43 -0.96 -8.93
C GLU A 121 -10.25 -1.06 -7.41
N SER A 122 -11.35 -1.25 -6.68
CA SER A 122 -11.32 -1.42 -5.22
C SER A 122 -11.35 -2.91 -4.89
N LEU A 123 -10.39 -3.37 -4.11
CA LEU A 123 -10.34 -4.71 -3.54
C LEU A 123 -10.41 -4.64 -2.02
N VAL A 124 -11.00 -5.66 -1.41
CA VAL A 124 -10.96 -5.83 0.04
C VAL A 124 -9.78 -6.72 0.38
N CYS A 125 -8.94 -6.28 1.32
CA CYS A 125 -7.73 -6.95 1.74
C CYS A 125 -7.72 -7.24 3.24
N TRP A 126 -7.13 -8.37 3.59
CA TRP A 126 -6.87 -8.77 4.98
C TRP A 126 -5.48 -9.39 5.10
N ILE A 127 -4.95 -9.35 6.32
CA ILE A 127 -3.72 -10.08 6.68
C ILE A 127 -4.15 -11.52 6.94
N PRO A 128 -3.68 -12.52 6.16
CA PRO A 128 -3.97 -13.91 6.46
C PRO A 128 -3.29 -14.29 7.78
N GLU A 129 -4.04 -14.95 8.67
CA GLU A 129 -3.55 -15.55 9.92
C GLU A 129 -2.48 -16.61 9.66
#